data_AF-A0A813A9Y0-F1
#
_entry.id   AF-A0A813A9Y0-F1
#
_cell.length_a   1.000
_cell.length_b   1.000
_cell.length_c   1.000
_cell.angle_alpha   90.00
_cell.angle_beta   90.00
_cell.angle_gamma   90.00
#
_symmetry.space_group_name_H-M   'P 1'
#
loop_
_entity.id
_entity.type
_entity.pdbx_description
1 polymer ?
#
loop_
_entity_poly.entity_id
_entity_poly.type
_entity_poly.pdbx_seq_one_letter_code
_entity_poly.pdbx_strand_id
1 'polypeptide(L)'
;MFRALTEDAVLQLLWPVHVPLLDEEVRDALDSATQTPFRDLRGLPKPIVVTKPVVLHFELYPLNPAAEFGGRLPLPTSGILREALEEALMGGGERMAGSKFDGEKPDSEFELPENVKLGVGDTYFSGKLAARMARLVTIAAEMGKSDEDFVKRMLDDLQTTCEAWLTKSGSTPFIYDRSWGGLVSCGCTYDDCWNSCAPHCSNDASKPSTCPALRNVGYNFGNGYYNDHHFHYGYWIYTTAVLAKFRPEWEKKWREPVLALIRDYANPSSADKKFPVVRHKDLEDWFLCFSWAGGIKFEPLGRPALQTCTSHACACACMRVCVRQ
;
A
#
# COMPACT_ATOMS: atom_id res chain seq x y z
N MET A 1 39.54 -16.94 19.59
CA MET A 1 40.52 -17.64 18.73
C MET A 1 39.80 -18.00 17.44
N PHE A 2 39.88 -17.15 16.41
CA PHE A 2 39.21 -17.42 15.14
C PHE A 2 39.92 -18.57 14.43
N ARG A 3 39.23 -19.69 14.20
CA ARG A 3 39.68 -20.69 13.23
C ARG A 3 39.74 -20.02 11.85
N ALA A 4 40.66 -20.48 11.01
CA ALA A 4 40.79 -19.99 9.65
C ALA A 4 39.41 -20.03 8.96
N LEU A 5 38.93 -18.86 8.57
CA LEU A 5 37.73 -18.72 7.75
C LEU A 5 38.06 -19.31 6.38
N THR A 6 37.18 -20.15 5.85
CA THR A 6 37.23 -20.58 4.44
C THR A 6 37.05 -19.36 3.54
N GLU A 7 37.60 -19.37 2.33
CA GLU A 7 37.58 -18.21 1.42
C GLU A 7 36.15 -17.69 1.12
N ASP A 8 35.14 -18.57 1.22
CA ASP A 8 33.72 -18.25 1.02
C ASP A 8 32.96 -17.74 2.28
N ALA A 9 33.63 -17.53 3.42
CA ALA A 9 32.97 -17.13 4.66
C ALA A 9 32.78 -15.61 4.79
N VAL A 10 31.53 -15.16 4.90
CA VAL A 10 31.16 -13.74 5.09
C VAL A 10 30.79 -13.47 6.55
N LEU A 11 31.26 -12.35 7.10
CA LEU A 11 30.77 -11.82 8.38
C LEU A 11 29.57 -10.91 8.11
N GLN A 12 28.38 -11.32 8.54
CA GLN A 12 27.13 -10.55 8.38
C GLN A 12 26.70 -9.96 9.73
N LEU A 13 26.15 -8.74 9.69
CA LEU A 13 25.65 -8.02 10.87
C LEU A 13 24.12 -8.07 10.91
N LEU A 14 23.57 -8.80 11.86
CA LEU A 14 22.12 -9.00 12.01
C LEU A 14 21.53 -8.01 13.01
N TRP A 15 20.72 -7.07 12.52
CA TRP A 15 19.90 -6.20 13.35
C TRP A 15 18.80 -6.97 14.13
N PRO A 16 18.30 -6.43 15.26
CA PRO A 16 17.33 -7.11 16.12
C PRO A 16 16.06 -7.62 15.41
N VAL A 17 15.61 -6.94 14.36
CA VAL A 17 14.43 -7.32 13.55
C VAL A 17 14.57 -8.69 12.88
N HIS A 18 15.80 -9.14 12.59
CA HIS A 18 16.03 -10.45 11.97
C HIS A 18 15.97 -11.59 12.98
N VAL A 19 16.28 -11.34 14.26
CA VAL A 19 16.50 -12.43 15.23
C VAL A 19 15.28 -13.37 15.31
N PRO A 20 14.02 -12.92 15.36
CA PRO A 20 12.85 -13.80 15.36
C PRO A 20 12.60 -14.59 14.07
N LEU A 21 13.25 -14.22 12.96
CA LEU A 21 13.07 -14.83 11.62
C LEU A 21 14.10 -15.93 11.31
N LEU A 22 14.94 -16.26 12.30
CA LEU A 22 16.02 -17.23 12.20
C LEU A 22 15.63 -18.55 12.88
N ASP A 23 16.16 -19.63 12.33
CA ASP A 23 16.09 -20.96 12.93
C ASP A 23 16.64 -20.94 14.37
N GLU A 24 16.10 -21.82 15.21
CA GLU A 24 16.41 -21.87 16.65
C GLU A 24 17.91 -22.05 16.93
N GLU A 25 18.57 -22.96 16.21
CA GLU A 25 20.03 -23.17 16.27
C GLU A 25 20.84 -21.89 15.98
N VAL A 26 20.36 -21.06 15.05
CA VAL A 26 21.01 -19.79 14.69
C VAL A 26 20.74 -18.71 15.74
N ARG A 27 19.54 -18.69 16.34
CA ARG A 27 19.22 -17.78 17.46
C ARG A 27 20.07 -18.06 18.69
N ASP A 28 20.23 -19.32 19.07
CA ASP A 28 21.05 -19.74 20.21
C ASP A 28 22.53 -19.36 20.00
N ALA A 29 23.06 -19.60 18.79
CA ALA A 29 24.40 -19.16 18.42
C ALA A 29 24.58 -17.64 18.55
N LEU A 30 23.57 -16.85 18.19
CA LEU A 30 23.58 -15.39 18.32
C LEU A 30 23.47 -14.89 19.77
N ASP A 31 22.85 -15.62 20.69
CA ASP A 31 22.86 -15.27 22.12
C ASP A 31 24.22 -15.52 22.79
N SER A 32 25.00 -16.47 22.26
CA SER A 32 26.41 -16.67 22.67
C SER A 32 27.41 -15.70 22.04
N ALA A 33 27.01 -14.94 21.02
CA ALA A 33 27.91 -14.11 20.22
C ALA A 33 28.37 -12.85 20.98
N THR A 34 29.68 -12.56 20.93
CA THR A 34 30.24 -11.30 21.45
C THR A 34 29.63 -10.08 20.79
N GLN A 35 29.31 -9.05 21.58
CA GLN A 35 28.80 -7.77 21.07
C GLN A 35 29.75 -7.15 20.03
N THR A 36 29.18 -6.56 18.99
CA THR A 36 29.95 -5.83 17.98
C THR A 36 30.28 -4.41 18.48
N PRO A 37 31.38 -3.79 18.02
CA PRO A 37 31.65 -2.38 18.28
C PRO A 37 30.77 -1.45 17.41
N PHE A 38 29.99 -2.01 16.48
CA PHE A 38 29.14 -1.25 15.59
C PHE A 38 27.82 -0.90 16.30
N ARG A 39 27.43 0.37 16.22
CA ARG A 39 26.15 0.86 16.71
C ARG A 39 25.58 1.86 15.71
N ASP A 40 24.32 1.70 15.37
CA ASP A 40 23.60 2.67 14.54
C ASP A 40 22.24 3.03 15.17
N LEU A 41 21.44 3.80 14.44
CA LEU A 41 20.11 4.25 14.89
C LEU A 41 19.11 3.10 15.08
N ARG A 42 19.39 1.90 14.55
CA ARG A 42 18.54 0.70 14.62
C ARG A 42 18.95 -0.23 15.78
N GLY A 43 20.01 0.11 16.51
CA GLY A 43 20.45 -0.59 17.73
C GLY A 43 21.85 -1.20 17.61
N LEU A 44 22.05 -2.33 18.31
CA LEU A 44 23.27 -3.12 18.28
C LEU A 44 23.05 -4.36 17.39
N PRO A 45 23.69 -4.47 16.22
CA PRO A 45 23.64 -5.68 15.42
C PRO A 45 24.52 -6.77 16.04
N LYS A 46 24.03 -8.02 15.95
CA LYS A 46 24.78 -9.21 16.35
C LYS A 46 25.59 -9.75 15.16
N PRO A 47 26.81 -10.28 15.37
CA PRO A 47 27.63 -10.82 14.29
C PRO A 47 27.28 -12.29 14.03
N ILE A 48 27.24 -12.69 12.76
CA ILE A 48 27.21 -14.09 12.35
C ILE A 48 28.23 -14.33 11.24
N VAL A 49 28.95 -15.46 11.31
CA VAL A 49 29.82 -15.92 10.23
C VAL A 49 29.03 -16.92 9.40
N VAL A 50 28.83 -16.63 8.12
CA VAL A 50 28.01 -17.44 7.22
C VAL A 50 28.87 -17.94 6.06
N THR A 51 28.86 -19.25 5.84
CA THR A 51 29.51 -19.93 4.69
C THR A 51 28.50 -20.33 3.61
N LYS A 52 27.21 -20.08 3.87
CA LYS A 52 26.07 -20.25 2.97
C LYS A 52 25.07 -19.13 3.27
N PRO A 53 24.25 -18.67 2.30
CA PRO A 53 23.19 -17.71 2.56
C PRO A 53 22.25 -18.22 3.65
N VAL A 54 22.01 -17.40 4.68
CA VAL A 54 20.98 -17.68 5.70
C VAL A 54 19.62 -17.49 5.05
N VAL A 55 18.79 -18.53 5.08
CA VAL A 55 17.40 -18.45 4.61
C VAL A 55 16.56 -17.87 5.75
N LEU A 56 15.98 -16.69 5.53
CA LEU A 56 14.99 -16.13 6.45
C LEU A 56 13.64 -16.78 6.16
N HIS A 57 13.06 -17.43 7.17
CA HIS A 57 11.75 -18.06 7.06
C HIS A 57 10.66 -17.03 7.38
N PHE A 58 10.00 -16.54 6.33
CA PHE A 58 8.87 -15.61 6.46
C PHE A 58 7.54 -16.37 6.45
N GLU A 59 6.93 -16.54 7.63
CA GLU A 59 5.47 -16.72 7.70
C GLU A 59 4.81 -15.34 7.79
N LEU A 60 3.98 -14.99 6.79
CA LEU A 60 3.14 -13.80 6.78
C LEU A 60 1.98 -13.96 7.77
N TYR A 61 2.32 -13.82 9.06
CA TYR A 61 1.62 -14.40 10.20
C TYR A 61 1.53 -15.94 10.12
N PRO A 62 1.78 -16.66 11.24
CA PRO A 62 1.27 -18.00 11.33
C PRO A 62 -0.27 -17.92 11.28
N LEU A 63 -0.88 -18.50 10.24
CA LEU A 63 -2.30 -18.88 10.24
C LEU A 63 -2.57 -20.05 11.20
N ASN A 64 -1.76 -20.17 12.26
CA ASN A 64 -1.88 -21.17 13.31
C ASN A 64 -2.81 -20.60 14.39
N PRO A 65 -4.04 -21.13 14.56
CA PRO A 65 -4.96 -20.69 15.61
C PRO A 65 -4.46 -21.00 17.04
N ALA A 66 -3.31 -21.68 17.18
CA ALA A 66 -2.64 -21.99 18.44
C ALA A 66 -1.35 -21.16 18.71
N ALA A 67 -1.04 -20.14 17.92
CA ALA A 67 0.10 -19.25 18.24
C ALA A 67 -0.20 -18.40 19.48
N GLU A 68 0.52 -18.65 20.59
CA GLU A 68 0.25 -18.13 21.94
C GLU A 68 0.57 -16.63 22.18
N PHE A 69 0.44 -15.78 21.17
CA PHE A 69 0.30 -14.35 21.43
C PHE A 69 -1.11 -14.10 21.97
N GLY A 70 -1.20 -13.91 23.30
CA GLY A 70 -2.42 -13.94 24.13
C GLY A 70 -3.49 -12.87 23.89
N GLY A 71 -3.63 -12.38 22.65
CA GLY A 71 -4.75 -11.57 22.21
C GLY A 71 -5.16 -12.00 20.81
N ARG A 72 -6.32 -12.67 20.68
CA ARG A 72 -7.05 -12.66 19.40
C ARG A 72 -7.35 -11.21 19.09
N LEU A 73 -6.83 -10.69 17.98
CA LEU A 73 -7.29 -9.42 17.43
C LEU A 73 -8.83 -9.47 17.38
N PRO A 74 -9.56 -8.49 17.95
CA PRO A 74 -11.00 -8.54 17.97
C PRO A 74 -11.51 -8.53 16.53
N LEU A 75 -12.01 -9.68 16.09
CA LEU A 75 -12.69 -9.79 14.80
C LEU A 75 -13.89 -8.81 14.81
N PRO A 76 -14.27 -8.25 13.65
CA PRO A 76 -15.45 -7.38 13.52
C PRO A 76 -16.76 -7.99 14.05
N THR A 77 -16.76 -9.31 14.29
CA THR A 77 -17.86 -10.12 14.82
C THR A 77 -17.99 -10.13 16.35
N SER A 78 -17.06 -9.53 17.12
CA SER A 78 -17.24 -9.39 18.57
C SER A 78 -18.39 -8.43 18.89
N GLY A 79 -19.26 -8.78 19.85
CA GLY A 79 -20.57 -8.12 20.03
C GLY A 79 -20.52 -6.60 20.11
N ILE A 80 -19.69 -6.05 21.01
CA ILE A 80 -19.54 -4.60 21.20
C ILE A 80 -19.01 -3.90 19.94
N LEU A 81 -18.09 -4.54 19.20
CA LEU A 81 -17.56 -3.98 17.96
C LEU A 81 -18.60 -4.05 16.82
N ARG A 82 -19.40 -5.11 16.77
CA ARG A 82 -20.49 -5.26 15.80
C ARG A 82 -21.57 -4.19 16.00
N GLU A 83 -21.99 -3.95 17.25
CA GLU A 83 -22.93 -2.88 17.60
C GLU A 83 -22.41 -1.51 17.15
N ALA A 84 -21.16 -1.17 17.48
CA ALA A 84 -20.55 0.11 17.10
C ALA A 84 -20.40 0.28 15.57
N LEU A 85 -20.13 -0.80 14.83
CA LEU A 85 -20.09 -0.79 13.37
C LEU A 85 -21.49 -0.65 12.75
N GLU A 86 -22.54 -1.20 13.38
CA GLU A 86 -23.93 -1.03 12.93
C GLU A 86 -24.41 0.41 13.14
N GLU A 87 -24.14 0.99 14.31
CA GLU A 87 -24.45 2.40 14.64
C GLU A 87 -23.74 3.37 13.69
N ALA A 88 -22.47 3.11 13.34
CA ALA A 88 -21.73 3.93 12.36
C ALA A 88 -22.26 3.80 10.92
N LEU A 89 -22.53 2.57 10.46
CA LEU A 89 -23.02 2.33 9.10
C LEU A 89 -24.44 2.82 8.88
N MET A 90 -25.38 2.45 9.74
CA MET A 90 -26.81 2.71 9.52
C MET A 90 -27.28 4.02 10.16
N GLY A 91 -26.56 4.52 11.17
CA GLY A 91 -27.01 5.58 12.05
C GLY A 91 -28.01 5.07 13.10
N GLY A 92 -27.99 5.70 14.27
CA GLY A 92 -28.92 5.42 15.36
C GLY A 92 -28.27 4.71 16.54
N GLY A 93 -28.32 5.37 17.69
CA GLY A 93 -27.77 4.94 18.97
C GLY A 93 -27.54 6.15 19.86
N GLU A 94 -27.57 5.94 21.18
CA GLU A 94 -27.29 7.01 22.15
C GLU A 94 -25.78 7.29 22.29
N ARG A 95 -24.92 6.58 21.55
CA ARG A 95 -23.56 6.28 22.00
C ARG A 95 -22.42 7.07 21.39
N MET A 96 -22.63 7.90 20.35
CA MET A 96 -21.94 9.19 20.15
C MET A 96 -22.41 9.95 18.90
N ALA A 97 -22.45 11.29 19.01
CA ALA A 97 -22.48 12.22 17.87
C ALA A 97 -21.13 12.29 17.08
N GLY A 98 -20.36 11.19 17.03
CA GLY A 98 -18.99 11.14 16.51
C GLY A 98 -18.69 9.95 15.61
N SER A 99 -19.66 9.05 15.38
CA SER A 99 -19.57 7.92 14.44
C SER A 99 -20.04 8.27 13.01
N LYS A 100 -20.44 9.52 12.79
CA LYS A 100 -20.98 10.07 11.54
C LYS A 100 -19.84 10.58 10.65
N PHE A 101 -19.92 10.39 9.33
CA PHE A 101 -18.76 10.60 8.44
C PHE A 101 -18.29 12.06 8.34
N ASP A 102 -19.23 12.98 8.54
CA ASP A 102 -19.11 14.45 8.55
C ASP A 102 -19.60 15.07 9.88
N GLY A 103 -19.95 14.23 10.88
CA GLY A 103 -20.59 14.65 12.13
C GLY A 103 -22.13 14.70 12.10
N GLU A 104 -22.76 14.64 10.91
CA GLU A 104 -24.21 14.75 10.74
C GLU A 104 -24.87 13.48 10.17
N LYS A 105 -24.19 12.76 9.26
CA LYS A 105 -24.73 11.64 8.49
C LYS A 105 -24.05 10.29 8.76
N PRO A 106 -24.79 9.16 8.66
CA PRO A 106 -24.22 7.82 8.81
C PRO A 106 -23.30 7.44 7.64
N ASP A 107 -22.36 6.51 7.84
CA ASP A 107 -21.41 6.09 6.79
C ASP A 107 -22.13 5.51 5.53
N SER A 108 -23.35 4.96 5.65
CA SER A 108 -24.17 4.54 4.51
C SER A 108 -24.56 5.67 3.54
N GLU A 109 -24.56 6.93 4.01
CA GLU A 109 -24.77 8.13 3.18
C GLU A 109 -23.46 8.68 2.61
N PHE A 110 -22.31 8.03 2.83
CA PHE A 110 -21.04 8.49 2.26
C PHE A 110 -21.10 8.49 0.72
N GLU A 111 -20.59 9.57 0.13
CA GLU A 111 -20.47 9.80 -1.31
C GLU A 111 -19.04 10.24 -1.64
N LEU A 112 -18.52 9.77 -2.78
CA LEU A 112 -17.25 10.29 -3.29
C LEU A 112 -17.46 11.71 -3.85
N PRO A 113 -16.56 12.67 -3.59
CA PRO A 113 -16.58 13.96 -4.25
C PRO A 113 -16.54 13.82 -5.78
N GLU A 114 -17.26 14.68 -6.50
CA GLU A 114 -17.43 14.56 -7.95
C GLU A 114 -16.10 14.57 -8.71
N ASN A 115 -15.14 15.38 -8.29
CA ASN A 115 -13.80 15.41 -8.87
C ASN A 115 -13.07 14.05 -8.72
N VAL A 116 -13.27 13.33 -7.60
CA VAL A 116 -12.71 11.99 -7.40
C VAL A 116 -13.36 11.01 -8.38
N LYS A 117 -14.69 11.05 -8.54
CA LYS A 117 -15.43 10.21 -9.50
C LYS A 117 -14.95 10.44 -10.95
N LEU A 118 -14.66 11.68 -11.31
CA LEU A 118 -14.22 12.10 -12.65
C LEU A 118 -12.73 11.88 -12.95
N GLY A 119 -11.93 11.33 -12.02
CA GLY A 119 -10.50 11.15 -12.25
C GLY A 119 -9.66 12.43 -12.09
N VAL A 120 -10.17 13.43 -11.36
CA VAL A 120 -9.64 14.80 -11.28
C VAL A 120 -9.10 15.08 -9.88
N GLY A 121 -7.78 15.03 -9.72
CA GLY A 121 -7.11 15.34 -8.46
C GLY A 121 -5.70 14.75 -8.37
N ASP A 122 -5.16 14.68 -7.15
CA ASP A 122 -3.97 13.88 -6.87
C ASP A 122 -4.33 12.41 -6.63
N THR A 123 -3.36 11.51 -6.78
CA THR A 123 -3.61 10.06 -6.62
C THR A 123 -3.72 9.60 -5.16
N TYR A 124 -3.30 10.42 -4.18
CA TYR A 124 -3.19 10.04 -2.77
C TYR A 124 -4.48 10.32 -2.00
N PHE A 125 -5.00 11.56 -2.01
CA PHE A 125 -6.25 11.90 -1.34
C PHE A 125 -7.46 11.28 -2.04
N SER A 126 -7.48 11.29 -3.38
CA SER A 126 -8.51 10.58 -4.16
C SER A 126 -8.51 9.08 -3.86
N GLY A 127 -7.32 8.47 -3.79
CA GLY A 127 -7.15 7.08 -3.38
C GLY A 127 -7.67 6.81 -1.97
N LYS A 128 -7.34 7.65 -0.98
CA LYS A 128 -7.86 7.54 0.40
C LYS A 128 -9.39 7.52 0.45
N LEU A 129 -10.06 8.39 -0.30
CA LEU A 129 -11.52 8.48 -0.32
C LEU A 129 -12.15 7.24 -0.97
N ALA A 130 -11.59 6.78 -2.10
CA ALA A 130 -12.03 5.54 -2.73
C ALA A 130 -11.81 4.31 -1.81
N ALA A 131 -10.66 4.24 -1.13
CA ALA A 131 -10.36 3.18 -0.17
C ALA A 131 -11.28 3.23 1.07
N ARG A 132 -11.72 4.42 1.51
CA ARG A 132 -12.76 4.55 2.55
C ARG A 132 -14.06 3.88 2.10
N MET A 133 -14.58 4.22 0.92
CA MET A 133 -15.81 3.62 0.40
C MET A 133 -15.67 2.10 0.23
N ALA A 134 -14.55 1.62 -0.29
CA ALA A 134 -14.24 0.18 -0.37
C ALA A 134 -14.20 -0.49 1.01
N ARG A 135 -13.72 0.20 2.05
CA ARG A 135 -13.74 -0.30 3.42
C ARG A 135 -15.17 -0.40 3.96
N LEU A 136 -16.03 0.59 3.70
CA LEU A 136 -17.45 0.57 4.10
C LEU A 136 -18.20 -0.60 3.46
N VAL A 137 -18.04 -0.80 2.15
CA VAL A 137 -18.58 -1.98 1.42
C VAL A 137 -18.11 -3.30 2.07
N THR A 138 -16.84 -3.37 2.46
CA THR A 138 -16.29 -4.57 3.13
C THR A 138 -16.94 -4.78 4.51
N ILE A 139 -17.08 -3.73 5.33
CA ILE A 139 -17.69 -3.82 6.66
C ILE A 139 -19.17 -4.25 6.54
N ALA A 140 -19.93 -3.63 5.63
CA ALA A 140 -21.32 -3.98 5.37
C ALA A 140 -21.47 -5.47 4.99
N ALA A 141 -20.55 -6.00 4.18
CA ALA A 141 -20.55 -7.42 3.81
C ALA A 141 -20.24 -8.36 4.99
N GLU A 142 -19.24 -8.06 5.83
CA GLU A 142 -18.95 -8.85 7.04
C GLU A 142 -20.10 -8.81 8.06
N MET A 143 -20.95 -7.78 8.00
CA MET A 143 -22.16 -7.64 8.82
C MET A 143 -23.40 -8.34 8.22
N GLY A 144 -23.33 -8.86 7.00
CA GLY A 144 -24.46 -9.48 6.31
C GLY A 144 -25.41 -8.50 5.61
N LYS A 145 -24.97 -7.26 5.35
CA LYS A 145 -25.72 -6.18 4.70
C LYS A 145 -25.33 -5.96 3.23
N SER A 146 -24.78 -6.98 2.56
CA SER A 146 -24.29 -6.87 1.16
C SER A 146 -25.37 -6.48 0.15
N ASP A 147 -26.63 -6.84 0.41
CA ASP A 147 -27.75 -6.66 -0.51
C ASP A 147 -28.45 -5.29 -0.37
N GLU A 148 -28.00 -4.44 0.55
CA GLU A 148 -28.53 -3.09 0.78
C GLU A 148 -28.25 -2.15 -0.40
N ASP A 149 -29.19 -1.25 -0.69
CA ASP A 149 -29.08 -0.37 -1.88
C ASP A 149 -27.92 0.63 -1.80
N PHE A 150 -27.52 1.04 -0.59
CA PHE A 150 -26.32 1.88 -0.42
C PHE A 150 -25.04 1.14 -0.81
N VAL A 151 -24.96 -0.18 -0.59
CA VAL A 151 -23.79 -1.00 -0.98
C VAL A 151 -23.71 -1.11 -2.50
N LYS A 152 -24.86 -1.27 -3.18
CA LYS A 152 -24.93 -1.27 -4.65
C LYS A 152 -24.46 0.07 -5.22
N ARG A 153 -24.99 1.18 -4.70
CA ARG A 153 -24.58 2.56 -5.06
C ARG A 153 -23.08 2.78 -4.85
N MET A 154 -22.53 2.37 -3.69
CA MET A 154 -21.09 2.46 -3.43
C MET A 154 -20.28 1.63 -4.42
N LEU A 155 -20.72 0.42 -4.79
CA LEU A 155 -20.04 -0.40 -5.80
C LEU A 155 -20.08 0.21 -7.21
N ASP A 156 -21.16 0.92 -7.58
CA ASP A 156 -21.26 1.66 -8.84
C ASP A 156 -20.36 2.91 -8.85
N ASP A 157 -20.34 3.67 -7.76
CA ASP A 157 -19.42 4.80 -7.58
C ASP A 157 -17.95 4.34 -7.63
N LEU A 158 -17.61 3.26 -6.92
CA LEU A 158 -16.27 2.65 -6.97
C LEU A 158 -15.88 2.17 -8.36
N GLN A 159 -16.81 1.51 -9.09
CA GLN A 159 -16.56 1.10 -10.46
C GLN A 159 -16.26 2.30 -11.35
N THR A 160 -17.16 3.28 -11.39
CA THR A 160 -17.05 4.47 -12.24
C THR A 160 -15.76 5.23 -11.96
N THR A 161 -15.44 5.40 -10.68
CA THR A 161 -14.18 6.02 -10.22
C THR A 161 -12.96 5.22 -10.70
N CYS A 162 -12.90 3.90 -10.46
CA CYS A 162 -11.77 3.09 -10.90
C CYS A 162 -11.60 3.11 -12.43
N GLU A 163 -12.68 3.08 -13.20
CA GLU A 163 -12.61 3.18 -14.66
C GLU A 163 -12.09 4.56 -15.11
N ALA A 164 -12.48 5.66 -14.45
CA ALA A 164 -11.96 7.00 -14.75
C ALA A 164 -10.45 7.14 -14.48
N TRP A 165 -9.96 6.62 -13.35
CA TRP A 165 -8.54 6.71 -12.96
C TRP A 165 -7.62 5.72 -13.72
N LEU A 166 -8.10 4.53 -14.08
CA LEU A 166 -7.31 3.52 -14.80
C LEU A 166 -7.30 3.71 -16.33
N THR A 167 -8.18 4.56 -16.86
CA THR A 167 -8.27 4.85 -18.30
C THR A 167 -7.14 5.77 -18.77
N LYS A 168 -6.49 5.42 -19.89
CA LYS A 168 -5.39 6.22 -20.48
C LYS A 168 -5.78 7.63 -20.92
N SER A 169 -7.08 7.85 -21.18
CA SER A 169 -7.68 9.15 -21.51
C SER A 169 -8.45 9.77 -20.34
N GLY A 170 -8.25 9.29 -19.10
CA GLY A 170 -8.76 9.95 -17.90
C GLY A 170 -8.02 11.27 -17.65
N SER A 171 -8.62 12.13 -16.82
CA SER A 171 -8.10 13.49 -16.55
C SER A 171 -6.73 13.50 -15.88
N THR A 172 -6.44 12.48 -15.06
CA THR A 172 -5.14 12.30 -14.36
C THR A 172 -4.47 10.97 -14.79
N PRO A 173 -3.97 10.85 -16.02
CA PRO A 173 -3.51 9.57 -16.56
C PRO A 173 -2.19 9.09 -15.93
N PHE A 174 -2.06 7.77 -15.82
CA PHE A 174 -0.78 7.12 -15.58
C PHE A 174 0.01 7.00 -16.88
N ILE A 175 1.19 7.61 -16.93
CA ILE A 175 2.13 7.45 -18.05
C ILE A 175 3.24 6.48 -17.65
N TYR A 176 3.77 5.74 -18.62
CA TYR A 176 4.92 4.87 -18.40
C TYR A 176 6.21 5.60 -18.79
N ASP A 177 7.05 5.91 -17.80
CA ASP A 177 8.42 6.38 -18.04
C ASP A 177 9.31 5.20 -18.43
N ARG A 178 9.98 5.36 -19.58
CA ARG A 178 10.92 4.38 -20.14
C ARG A 178 12.35 4.55 -19.61
N SER A 179 12.65 5.66 -18.94
CA SER A 179 13.99 6.02 -18.46
C SER A 179 14.35 5.21 -17.22
N TRP A 180 13.43 5.14 -16.25
CA TRP A 180 13.56 4.38 -15.01
C TRP A 180 12.64 3.15 -14.94
N GLY A 181 11.78 2.96 -15.94
CA GLY A 181 10.88 1.81 -16.08
C GLY A 181 9.79 1.82 -15.02
N GLY A 182 8.72 2.60 -15.22
CA GLY A 182 7.62 2.60 -14.26
C GLY A 182 6.44 3.47 -14.64
N LEU A 183 5.34 3.31 -13.91
CA LEU A 183 4.15 4.13 -14.02
C LEU A 183 4.27 5.34 -13.10
N VAL A 184 4.08 6.54 -13.65
CA VAL A 184 3.96 7.79 -12.87
C VAL A 184 2.63 8.45 -13.20
N SER A 185 1.97 9.01 -12.20
CA SER A 185 0.79 9.85 -12.37
C SER A 185 1.22 11.28 -12.62
N CYS A 186 0.78 11.86 -13.73
CA CYS A 186 1.12 13.24 -14.07
C CYS A 186 0.55 14.28 -13.11
N GLY A 187 -0.44 13.91 -12.29
CA GLY A 187 -1.18 14.81 -11.41
C GLY A 187 -2.07 15.80 -12.16
N CYS A 188 -2.86 16.53 -11.39
CA CYS A 188 -3.92 17.39 -11.87
C CYS A 188 -3.76 18.81 -11.28
N THR A 189 -3.67 19.81 -12.15
CA THR A 189 -3.88 21.21 -11.79
C THR A 189 -5.39 21.43 -11.82
N TYR A 190 -6.01 21.09 -10.69
CA TYR A 190 -7.45 21.15 -10.46
C TYR A 190 -8.01 22.53 -10.80
N ASP A 191 -9.12 22.55 -11.54
CA ASP A 191 -9.92 23.73 -11.84
C ASP A 191 -11.41 23.34 -11.91
N ASP A 192 -12.27 24.13 -11.25
CA ASP A 192 -13.74 24.05 -11.30
C ASP A 192 -14.38 25.38 -11.74
N CYS A 193 -13.55 26.29 -12.25
CA CYS A 193 -13.93 27.62 -12.68
C CYS A 193 -14.69 28.41 -11.58
N TRP A 194 -14.30 28.27 -10.30
CA TRP A 194 -15.02 28.83 -9.15
C TRP A 194 -16.47 28.31 -9.06
N ASN A 195 -16.63 26.99 -9.16
CA ASN A 195 -17.92 26.29 -9.28
C ASN A 195 -18.79 26.70 -10.50
N SER A 196 -18.21 27.26 -11.57
CA SER A 196 -18.95 27.57 -12.80
C SER A 196 -18.78 26.55 -13.93
N CYS A 197 -17.88 25.56 -13.75
CA CYS A 197 -17.71 24.44 -14.66
C CYS A 197 -17.57 23.11 -13.91
N ALA A 198 -17.63 21.98 -14.62
CA ALA A 198 -17.32 20.69 -14.03
C ALA A 198 -15.83 20.62 -13.63
N PRO A 199 -15.48 19.98 -12.49
CA PRO A 199 -14.09 19.80 -12.09
C PRO A 199 -13.28 19.13 -13.19
N HIS A 200 -12.14 19.71 -13.54
CA HIS A 200 -11.24 19.20 -14.57
C HIS A 200 -9.77 19.48 -14.24
N CYS A 201 -8.87 18.88 -15.02
CA CYS A 201 -7.44 19.17 -14.96
C CYS A 201 -7.09 20.16 -16.07
N SER A 202 -6.61 21.35 -15.70
CA SER A 202 -6.21 22.40 -16.66
C SER A 202 -4.88 22.11 -17.38
N ASN A 203 -4.11 21.12 -16.91
CA ASN A 203 -2.85 20.69 -17.50
C ASN A 203 -3.02 19.58 -18.55
N ASP A 204 -2.30 19.68 -19.68
CA ASP A 204 -2.20 18.58 -20.65
C ASP A 204 -1.28 17.46 -20.11
N ALA A 205 -1.89 16.35 -19.69
CA ALA A 205 -1.18 15.14 -19.28
C ALA A 205 -1.09 14.06 -20.38
N SER A 206 -1.50 14.36 -21.62
CA SER A 206 -1.57 13.37 -22.72
C SER A 206 -0.20 12.84 -23.19
N LYS A 207 0.89 13.55 -22.86
CA LYS A 207 2.26 13.21 -23.30
C LYS A 207 3.25 13.33 -22.13
N PRO A 208 4.29 12.48 -22.07
CA PRO A 208 5.36 12.63 -21.08
C PRO A 208 6.04 14.00 -21.12
N SER A 209 6.11 14.62 -22.30
CA SER A 209 6.70 15.97 -22.45
C SER A 209 5.89 17.07 -21.76
N THR A 210 4.57 16.92 -21.61
CA THR A 210 3.68 17.94 -20.99
C THR A 210 3.35 17.64 -19.53
N CYS A 211 3.57 16.40 -19.09
CA CYS A 211 3.41 15.91 -17.73
C CYS A 211 4.12 16.80 -16.66
N PRO A 212 3.39 17.52 -15.78
CA PRO A 212 4.02 18.42 -14.81
C PRO A 212 4.77 17.68 -13.70
N ALA A 213 4.31 16.50 -13.27
CA ALA A 213 5.01 15.69 -12.27
C ALA A 213 6.44 15.29 -12.66
N LEU A 214 6.74 15.13 -13.96
CA LEU A 214 8.10 14.83 -14.45
C LEU A 214 9.04 16.04 -14.44
N ARG A 215 8.50 17.26 -14.29
CA ARG A 215 9.26 18.52 -14.34
C ARG A 215 9.40 19.20 -12.97
N ASN A 216 8.54 18.86 -12.01
CA ASN A 216 8.51 19.46 -10.68
C ASN A 216 8.56 18.37 -9.60
N VAL A 217 9.69 18.33 -8.88
CA VAL A 217 10.01 17.35 -7.82
C VAL A 217 9.01 17.27 -6.66
N GLY A 218 8.21 18.32 -6.44
CA GLY A 218 7.19 18.35 -5.37
C GLY A 218 5.76 18.15 -5.86
N TYR A 219 5.53 18.16 -7.18
CA TYR A 219 4.18 18.07 -7.75
C TYR A 219 3.61 16.65 -7.60
N ASN A 220 2.31 16.53 -7.30
CA ASN A 220 1.66 15.25 -6.99
C ASN A 220 2.43 14.47 -5.88
N PHE A 221 2.90 15.17 -4.85
CA PHE A 221 3.72 14.64 -3.75
C PHE A 221 5.03 13.96 -4.20
N GLY A 222 5.57 14.37 -5.35
CA GLY A 222 6.79 13.81 -5.93
C GLY A 222 6.58 12.47 -6.66
N ASN A 223 5.34 12.10 -6.98
CA ASN A 223 5.03 10.85 -7.69
C ASN A 223 5.79 10.75 -9.04
N GLY A 224 5.97 11.85 -9.77
CA GLY A 224 6.79 11.86 -10.99
C GLY A 224 8.28 11.51 -10.79
N TYR A 225 8.75 11.49 -9.54
CA TYR A 225 10.11 11.13 -9.12
C TYR A 225 10.12 9.82 -8.31
N TYR A 226 9.14 8.94 -8.52
CA TYR A 226 9.01 7.66 -7.82
C TYR A 226 8.86 7.77 -6.30
N ASN A 227 8.40 8.91 -5.80
CA ASN A 227 8.10 9.07 -4.37
C ASN A 227 6.74 8.45 -4.06
N ASP A 228 6.66 7.67 -2.97
CA ASP A 228 5.40 7.26 -2.34
C ASP A 228 4.43 6.43 -3.21
N HIS A 229 4.88 5.75 -4.28
CA HIS A 229 3.99 4.97 -5.16
C HIS A 229 3.23 3.88 -4.40
N HIS A 230 3.86 3.21 -3.43
CA HIS A 230 3.19 2.20 -2.61
C HIS A 230 2.13 2.80 -1.67
N PHE A 231 2.27 4.07 -1.25
CA PHE A 231 1.21 4.76 -0.50
C PHE A 231 0.08 5.23 -1.41
N HIS A 232 0.40 5.81 -2.57
CA HIS A 232 -0.60 6.29 -3.52
C HIS A 232 -1.38 5.13 -4.15
N TYR A 233 -0.67 4.19 -4.77
CA TYR A 233 -1.26 3.11 -5.57
C TYR A 233 -1.81 1.98 -4.68
N GLY A 234 -1.29 1.83 -3.45
CA GLY A 234 -1.82 0.88 -2.46
C GLY A 234 -3.30 1.12 -2.14
N TYR A 235 -3.75 2.38 -2.09
CA TYR A 235 -5.18 2.69 -1.94
C TYR A 235 -6.01 2.24 -3.15
N TRP A 236 -5.51 2.48 -4.37
CA TRP A 236 -6.17 2.05 -5.61
C TRP A 236 -6.23 0.54 -5.75
N ILE A 237 -5.16 -0.17 -5.33
CA ILE A 237 -5.11 -1.64 -5.34
C ILE A 237 -6.05 -2.22 -4.29
N TYR A 238 -6.14 -1.64 -3.09
CA TYR A 238 -7.15 -2.04 -2.11
C TYR A 238 -8.57 -1.84 -2.64
N THR A 239 -8.84 -0.66 -3.21
CA THR A 239 -10.15 -0.30 -3.78
C THR A 239 -10.56 -1.27 -4.89
N THR A 240 -9.66 -1.53 -5.84
CA THR A 240 -9.91 -2.42 -6.97
C THR A 240 -9.98 -3.89 -6.58
N ALA A 241 -9.24 -4.32 -5.55
CA ALA A 241 -9.36 -5.68 -5.00
C ALA A 241 -10.71 -5.90 -4.29
N VAL A 242 -11.21 -4.91 -3.54
CA VAL A 242 -12.57 -4.96 -2.98
C VAL A 242 -13.61 -4.99 -4.12
N LEU A 243 -13.52 -4.08 -5.10
CA LEU A 243 -14.44 -4.04 -6.23
C LEU A 243 -14.45 -5.38 -6.99
N ALA A 244 -13.28 -5.97 -7.25
CA ALA A 244 -13.12 -7.27 -7.89
C ALA A 244 -13.80 -8.42 -7.12
N LYS A 245 -13.79 -8.40 -5.77
CA LYS A 245 -14.49 -9.39 -4.92
C LYS A 245 -16.00 -9.42 -5.20
N PHE A 246 -16.61 -8.26 -5.50
CA PHE A 246 -18.04 -8.13 -5.75
C PHE A 246 -18.42 -8.07 -7.25
N ARG A 247 -17.48 -7.72 -8.15
CA ARG A 247 -17.72 -7.62 -9.61
C ARG A 247 -16.67 -8.40 -10.42
N PRO A 248 -16.78 -9.74 -10.53
CA PRO A 248 -15.80 -10.57 -11.24
C PRO A 248 -15.63 -10.25 -12.74
N GLU A 249 -16.68 -9.79 -13.43
CA GLU A 249 -16.56 -9.40 -14.85
C GLU A 249 -15.80 -8.07 -15.03
N TRP A 250 -15.89 -7.16 -14.05
CA TRP A 250 -15.07 -5.95 -14.03
C TRP A 250 -13.59 -6.31 -13.80
N GLU A 251 -13.31 -7.24 -12.89
CA GLU A 251 -11.97 -7.75 -12.61
C GLU A 251 -11.29 -8.28 -13.88
N LYS A 252 -11.96 -9.16 -14.64
CA LYS A 252 -11.43 -9.70 -15.90
C LYS A 252 -11.06 -8.63 -16.92
N LYS A 253 -11.83 -7.54 -16.99
CA LYS A 253 -11.61 -6.40 -17.91
C LYS A 253 -10.44 -5.53 -17.47
N TRP A 254 -10.27 -5.31 -16.16
CA TRP A 254 -9.33 -4.33 -15.59
C TRP A 254 -8.09 -4.91 -14.92
N ARG A 255 -7.96 -6.25 -14.87
CA ARG A 255 -6.81 -6.98 -14.32
C ARG A 255 -5.47 -6.42 -14.78
N GLU A 256 -5.25 -6.25 -16.08
CA GLU A 256 -3.93 -5.85 -16.61
C GLU A 256 -3.50 -4.43 -16.17
N PRO A 257 -4.34 -3.37 -16.26
CA PRO A 257 -4.06 -2.09 -15.62
C PRO A 257 -3.75 -2.17 -14.12
N VAL A 258 -4.52 -2.93 -13.34
CA VAL A 258 -4.31 -3.08 -11.89
C VAL A 258 -3.00 -3.81 -11.59
N LEU A 259 -2.70 -4.90 -12.31
CA LEU A 259 -1.42 -5.62 -12.20
C LEU A 259 -0.23 -4.74 -12.60
N ALA A 260 -0.39 -3.81 -13.54
CA ALA A 260 0.67 -2.87 -13.89
C ALA A 260 0.99 -1.90 -12.74
N LEU A 261 -0.01 -1.42 -11.99
CA LEU A 261 0.20 -0.62 -10.78
C LEU A 261 0.88 -1.43 -9.66
N ILE A 262 0.49 -2.69 -9.47
CA ILE A 262 1.14 -3.60 -8.49
C ILE A 262 2.61 -3.83 -8.86
N ARG A 263 2.88 -4.15 -10.14
CA ARG A 263 4.24 -4.41 -10.64
C ARG A 263 5.13 -3.18 -10.52
N ASP A 264 4.58 -1.98 -10.61
CA ASP A 264 5.38 -0.76 -10.50
C ASP A 264 6.15 -0.63 -9.18
N TYR A 265 5.54 -0.97 -8.03
CA TYR A 265 6.24 -0.92 -6.74
C TYR A 265 6.63 -2.29 -6.17
N ALA A 266 6.01 -3.37 -6.65
CA ALA A 266 6.14 -4.72 -6.10
C ALA A 266 6.26 -5.81 -7.18
N ASN A 267 6.93 -5.55 -8.31
CA ASN A 267 7.30 -6.60 -9.26
C ASN A 267 8.09 -7.72 -8.54
N PRO A 268 7.59 -8.97 -8.51
CA PRO A 268 8.24 -10.07 -7.78
C PRO A 268 9.37 -10.76 -8.57
N SER A 269 9.61 -10.41 -9.84
CA SER A 269 10.49 -11.18 -10.71
C SER A 269 11.42 -10.33 -11.57
N SER A 270 12.72 -10.66 -11.52
CA SER A 270 13.74 -10.12 -12.43
C SER A 270 13.55 -10.54 -13.90
N ALA A 271 12.65 -11.48 -14.20
CA ALA A 271 12.26 -11.81 -15.57
C ALA A 271 11.40 -10.70 -16.21
N ASP A 272 10.61 -9.96 -15.42
CA ASP A 272 9.87 -8.81 -15.92
C ASP A 272 10.80 -7.61 -16.09
N LYS A 273 11.08 -7.26 -17.35
CA LYS A 273 11.94 -6.13 -17.72
C LYS A 273 11.20 -4.80 -17.84
N LYS A 274 9.89 -4.75 -17.54
CA LYS A 274 9.11 -3.49 -17.57
C LYS A 274 9.14 -2.74 -16.25
N PHE A 275 9.45 -3.41 -15.14
CA PHE A 275 9.44 -2.77 -13.82
C PHE A 275 10.63 -3.28 -13.00
N PRO A 276 11.37 -2.40 -12.30
CA PRO A 276 12.34 -2.81 -11.30
C PRO A 276 11.73 -3.80 -10.30
N VAL A 277 12.48 -4.85 -9.99
CA VAL A 277 12.06 -5.82 -8.97
C VAL A 277 11.89 -5.06 -7.66
N VAL A 278 10.71 -5.19 -7.04
CA VAL A 278 10.39 -4.65 -5.71
C VAL A 278 10.86 -3.20 -5.43
N ARG A 279 10.53 -2.24 -6.32
CA ARG A 279 11.00 -0.82 -6.27
C ARG A 279 11.05 -0.16 -4.88
N HIS A 280 10.04 -0.37 -4.04
CA HIS A 280 9.93 0.23 -2.70
C HIS A 280 10.26 -0.75 -1.56
N LYS A 281 10.94 -1.83 -1.90
CA LYS A 281 11.26 -3.01 -1.09
C LYS A 281 12.58 -3.59 -1.62
N ASP A 282 13.68 -2.86 -1.50
CA ASP A 282 14.99 -3.23 -2.06
C ASP A 282 15.39 -4.68 -1.69
N LEU A 283 16.33 -5.27 -2.43
CA LEU A 283 16.92 -6.57 -2.09
C LEU A 283 17.65 -6.51 -0.74
N GLU A 284 18.12 -5.32 -0.34
CA GLU A 284 18.60 -5.01 1.02
C GLU A 284 17.46 -4.73 2.05
N ASP A 285 16.18 -4.64 1.63
CA ASP A 285 15.00 -4.38 2.49
C ASP A 285 14.19 -5.66 2.85
N TRP A 286 14.63 -6.84 2.41
CA TRP A 286 14.21 -8.11 3.00
C TRP A 286 14.93 -8.35 4.32
N PHE A 287 16.22 -8.00 4.35
CA PHE A 287 16.91 -7.50 5.53
C PHE A 287 16.22 -6.19 5.99
N LEU A 288 16.30 -5.77 7.26
CA LEU A 288 15.66 -4.54 7.79
C LEU A 288 14.11 -4.53 7.81
N CYS A 289 13.45 -5.20 6.85
CA CYS A 289 12.03 -5.51 6.76
C CYS A 289 11.05 -4.33 6.59
N PHE A 290 11.50 -3.10 6.26
CA PHE A 290 10.63 -1.95 5.99
C PHE A 290 10.55 -1.57 4.49
N SER A 291 10.07 -0.37 4.16
CA SER A 291 9.97 0.15 2.80
C SER A 291 10.44 1.60 2.75
N TRP A 292 11.07 2.02 1.65
CA TRP A 292 11.48 3.41 1.45
C TRP A 292 10.40 4.22 0.73
N ALA A 293 10.05 5.37 1.29
CA ALA A 293 9.19 6.39 0.69
C ALA A 293 9.89 7.06 -0.52
N GLY A 294 11.13 7.51 -0.27
CA GLY A 294 11.91 8.33 -1.19
C GLY A 294 12.31 7.63 -2.50
N GLY A 295 11.82 8.19 -3.61
CA GLY A 295 12.22 7.83 -4.97
C GLY A 295 13.57 8.40 -5.40
N ILE A 296 13.67 8.93 -6.62
CA ILE A 296 14.92 9.44 -7.21
C ILE A 296 15.25 10.91 -6.87
N LYS A 297 14.56 11.48 -5.87
CA LYS A 297 14.83 12.83 -5.35
C LYS A 297 16.11 12.82 -4.50
N PHE A 298 16.96 13.83 -4.66
CA PHE A 298 18.13 14.01 -3.78
C PHE A 298 17.69 14.44 -2.38
N GLU A 299 18.13 13.70 -1.36
CA GLU A 299 17.87 13.96 0.06
C GLU A 299 19.21 13.93 0.83
N PRO A 300 19.63 15.04 1.50
CA PRO A 300 20.97 15.16 2.08
C PRO A 300 21.33 14.15 3.17
N LEU A 301 20.33 13.54 3.81
CA LEU A 301 20.48 12.58 4.91
C LEU A 301 20.26 11.11 4.47
N GLY A 302 20.30 10.86 3.15
CA GLY A 302 19.89 9.59 2.56
C GLY A 302 18.38 9.53 2.30
N ARG A 303 17.90 8.41 1.74
CA ARG A 303 16.46 8.24 1.46
C ARG A 303 15.67 8.28 2.78
N PRO A 304 14.56 9.03 2.88
CA PRO A 304 13.73 8.99 4.07
C PRO A 304 13.01 7.65 4.18
N ALA A 305 13.29 6.91 5.26
CA ALA A 305 12.38 5.89 5.76
C ALA A 305 11.18 6.61 6.40
N LEU A 306 10.21 7.04 5.59
CA LEU A 306 8.99 7.68 6.10
C LEU A 306 8.06 6.62 6.72
N GLN A 307 8.45 6.14 7.90
CA GLN A 307 7.85 5.02 8.63
C GLN A 307 6.57 5.43 9.39
N THR A 308 5.81 6.41 8.88
CA THR A 308 4.61 6.96 9.54
C THR A 308 3.32 6.20 9.25
N CYS A 309 3.35 5.17 8.40
CA CYS A 309 2.19 4.30 8.12
C CYS A 309 2.58 2.84 7.87
N THR A 310 3.11 2.19 8.91
CA THR A 310 3.27 0.72 8.95
C THR A 310 1.98 -0.02 8.61
N SER A 311 0.80 0.55 8.91
CA SER A 311 -0.51 0.01 8.53
C SER A 311 -0.74 -0.08 7.02
N HIS A 312 -0.26 0.87 6.21
CA HIS A 312 -0.52 0.88 4.75
C HIS A 312 0.46 0.00 3.97
N ALA A 313 1.73 -0.03 4.40
CA ALA A 313 2.70 -1.00 3.88
C ALA A 313 2.29 -2.44 4.23
N CYS A 314 1.83 -2.68 5.47
CA CYS A 314 1.27 -3.98 5.86
C CYS A 314 -0.05 -4.28 5.14
N ALA A 315 -0.94 -3.32 4.88
CA ALA A 315 -2.14 -3.56 4.08
C ALA A 315 -1.82 -4.06 2.66
N CYS A 316 -0.74 -3.55 2.05
CA CYS A 316 -0.25 -4.04 0.77
C CYS A 316 0.34 -5.46 0.83
N ALA A 317 1.04 -5.81 1.92
CA ALA A 317 1.57 -7.17 2.13
C ALA A 317 0.47 -8.19 2.53
N CYS A 318 -0.54 -7.75 3.28
CA CYS A 318 -1.70 -8.55 3.68
C CYS A 318 -2.71 -8.75 2.54
N MET A 319 -2.65 -7.94 1.49
CA MET A 319 -3.29 -8.25 0.21
C MET A 319 -2.54 -9.41 -0.45
N ARG A 320 -2.84 -10.62 0.04
CA ARG A 320 -2.62 -11.89 -0.65
C ARG A 320 -3.45 -11.86 -1.93
N VAL A 321 -2.92 -11.19 -2.97
CA VAL A 321 -3.51 -11.21 -4.31
C VAL A 321 -3.60 -12.68 -4.68
N CYS A 322 -4.82 -13.20 -4.80
CA CYS A 322 -5.10 -14.60 -5.12
C CYS A 322 -4.78 -14.89 -6.59
N VAL A 323 -3.51 -14.68 -6.98
CA VAL A 323 -2.92 -15.34 -8.13
C VAL A 323 -2.77 -16.81 -7.76
N ARG A 324 -3.87 -17.56 -7.89
CA ARG A 324 -3.75 -18.99 -8.15
C ARG A 324 -3.02 -19.10 -9.48
N GLN A 325 -1.77 -19.57 -9.41
CA GLN A 325 -1.22 -20.43 -10.46
C GLN A 325 -2.00 -21.75 -10.44
#